data_AF-A0A5S3SZA4-F1
#
_entry.id   AF-A0A5S3SZA4-F1
#
_cell.length_a   1.000
_cell.length_b   1.000
_cell.length_c   1.000
_cell.angle_alpha   90.00
_cell.angle_beta   90.00
_cell.angle_gamma   90.00
#
_symmetry.space_group_name_H-M   'P 1'
#
loop_
_entity.id
_entity.type
_entity.pdbx_description
1 polymer ?
#
loop_
_entity_poly.entity_id
_entity_poly.type
_entity_poly.pdbx_seq_one_letter_code
_entity_poly.pdbx_strand_id
1 'polypeptide(L)' 'LIWENNMLYEGTGLKKGSKLRINELKTGKATKSINLPNKIFGEGITMLNGKIYQLTWDNHIVYVYDAKTFKK' A
#
# COMPACT_ATOMS: atom_id res chain seq x y z
N LEU A 1 6.12 2.85 4.46
CA LEU A 1 6.72 3.39 3.22
C LEU A 1 7.89 2.48 2.85
N ILE A 2 8.03 2.12 1.58
CA ILE A 2 9.17 1.35 1.05
C ILE A 2 9.69 2.08 -0.19
N TRP A 3 11.00 2.16 -0.34
CA TRP A 3 11.65 2.68 -1.54
C TRP A 3 12.33 1.52 -2.28
N GLU A 4 12.00 1.36 -3.56
CA GLU A 4 12.57 0.31 -4.41
C GLU A 4 12.51 0.76 -5.89
N ASN A 5 13.61 0.60 -6.64
CA ASN A 5 13.68 0.89 -8.08
C ASN A 5 13.14 2.29 -8.46
N ASN A 6 13.56 3.34 -7.72
CA ASN A 6 13.10 4.73 -7.89
C ASN A 6 11.58 4.96 -7.73
N MET A 7 10.87 3.99 -7.16
CA MET A 7 9.46 4.11 -6.81
C MET A 7 9.28 4.07 -5.29
N LEU A 8 8.27 4.77 -4.81
CA LEU A 8 7.83 4.77 -3.42
C LEU A 8 6.54 3.96 -3.32
N TYR A 9 6.55 2.89 -2.53
CA TYR A 9 5.35 2.14 -2.16
C TYR A 9 4.87 2.64 -0.80
N GLU A 10 3.59 2.93 -0.68
CA GLU A 10 3.06 3.57 0.51
C GLU A 10 1.67 3.05 0.85
N GLY A 11 1.54 2.52 2.06
CA GLY A 11 0.27 2.38 2.74
C GLY A 11 -0.10 3.69 3.41
N THR A 12 -1.35 4.13 3.26
CA THR A 12 -1.86 5.37 3.86
C THR A 12 -2.98 5.06 4.84
N GLY A 13 -2.96 5.71 6.00
CA GLY A 13 -4.05 5.68 6.98
C GLY A 13 -4.98 6.89 6.84
N LEU A 14 -6.22 6.65 6.44
CA LEU A 14 -7.28 7.66 6.40
C LEU A 14 -8.64 7.01 6.63
N LYS A 15 -9.48 7.63 7.48
CA LYS A 15 -10.85 7.17 7.75
C LYS A 15 -11.65 7.10 6.44
N LYS A 16 -12.12 5.91 6.07
CA LYS A 16 -12.82 5.62 4.81
C LYS A 16 -12.04 5.92 3.52
N GLY A 17 -10.71 6.07 3.61
CA GLY A 17 -9.89 6.49 2.47
C GLY A 17 -8.47 5.95 2.50
N SER A 18 -8.21 4.90 3.28
CA SER A 18 -6.90 4.25 3.32
C SER A 18 -6.58 3.62 1.96
N LYS A 19 -5.31 3.64 1.57
CA LYS A 19 -4.86 3.20 0.24
C LYS A 19 -3.53 2.50 0.32
N LEU A 20 -3.26 1.66 -0.68
CA LEU A 20 -1.92 1.29 -1.10
C LEU A 20 -1.61 2.04 -2.39
N ARG A 21 -0.49 2.76 -2.46
CA ARG A 21 -0.08 3.55 -3.63
C ARG A 21 1.36 3.30 -4.04
N ILE A 22 1.65 3.49 -5.33
CA ILE A 22 3.00 3.60 -5.86
C ILE A 22 3.18 5.02 -6.39
N ASN A 23 4.20 5.72 -5.92
CA ASN A 23 4.52 7.08 -6.34
C ASN A 23 5.90 7.14 -7.00
N GLU A 24 6.06 8.00 -7.99
CA GLU A 24 7.38 8.36 -8.51
C GLU A 24 8.18 9.11 -7.44
N LEU A 25 9.43 8.70 -7.20
CA LEU A 25 10.26 9.32 -6.15
C LEU A 25 10.48 10.82 -6.37
N LYS A 26 10.71 11.25 -7.61
CA LYS A 26 11.08 12.64 -7.92
C LYS A 26 9.90 13.62 -7.86
N THR A 27 8.71 13.17 -8.28
CA THR A 27 7.56 14.05 -8.48
C THR A 27 6.49 13.85 -7.40
N GLY A 28 6.53 12.74 -6.66
CA GLY A 28 5.46 12.33 -5.75
C GLY A 28 4.18 11.90 -6.45
N LYS A 29 4.14 11.90 -7.79
CA LYS A 29 2.95 11.55 -8.56
C LYS A 29 2.63 10.07 -8.38
N ALA A 30 1.38 9.78 -8.00
CA ALA A 30 0.89 8.41 -7.92
C ALA A 30 0.75 7.80 -9.33
N THR A 31 1.38 6.65 -9.54
CA THR A 31 1.29 5.86 -10.78
C THR A 31 0.26 4.75 -10.68
N LYS A 32 0.06 4.20 -9.48
CA LYS A 32 -0.99 3.23 -9.16
C LYS A 32 -1.55 3.50 -7.76
N SER A 33 -2.83 3.20 -7.56
CA SER A 33 -3.48 3.29 -6.26
C SER A 33 -4.61 2.28 -6.14
N ILE A 34 -4.70 1.64 -4.96
CA ILE A 34 -5.79 0.73 -4.58
C ILE A 34 -6.41 1.30 -3.31
N ASN A 35 -7.73 1.46 -3.32
CA ASN A 35 -8.47 1.82 -2.10
C ASN A 35 -8.64 0.57 -1.22
N LEU A 36 -8.38 0.71 0.07
CA LEU A 36 -8.83 -0.26 1.06
C LEU A 36 -10.34 -0.06 1.29
N PRO A 37 -11.08 -1.10 1.73
CA PRO A 37 -12.49 -0.93 2.05
C PRO A 37 -12.72 0.17 3.10
N ASN A 38 -13.84 0.89 3.01
CA ASN A 38 -14.11 2.07 3.86
C ASN A 38 -14.01 1.84 5.38
N LYS A 39 -14.20 0.60 5.83
CA LYS A 39 -14.12 0.21 7.25
C LYS A 39 -12.70 -0.07 7.73
N ILE A 40 -11.71 -0.05 6.84
CA ILE A 40 -10.33 -0.44 7.13
C ILE A 40 -9.45 0.81 7.22
N PHE A 41 -8.68 0.89 8.29
CA PHE A 41 -7.61 1.85 8.44
C PHE A 41 -6.26 1.18 8.15
N GLY A 42 -5.58 1.65 7.10
CA GLY A 42 -4.29 1.11 6.66
C GLY A 42 -3.12 1.66 7.47
N GLU A 43 -2.12 0.83 7.70
CA GLU A 43 -0.92 1.14 8.50
C GLU A 43 0.37 0.94 7.68
N GLY A 44 1.38 0.31 8.29
CA GLY A 44 2.64 -0.05 7.64
C GLY A 44 2.48 -1.07 6.52
N ILE A 45 3.45 -1.01 5.60
CA ILE A 45 3.63 -2.02 4.56
C ILE A 45 5.05 -2.60 4.62
N THR A 46 5.18 -3.86 4.19
CA THR A 46 6.46 -4.47 3.86
C THR A 46 6.36 -5.26 2.56
N MET A 47 7.49 -5.57 1.93
CA MET A 47 7.56 -6.41 0.74
C MET A 47 8.41 -7.64 1.02
N LEU A 48 7.89 -8.82 0.68
CA LEU A 48 8.58 -10.09 0.86
C LEU A 48 8.10 -11.09 -0.20
N ASN A 49 9.04 -11.78 -0.85
CA ASN A 49 8.76 -12.84 -1.83
C ASN A 49 7.82 -12.39 -2.96
N GLY A 50 8.05 -11.19 -3.52
CA GLY A 50 7.23 -10.64 -4.61
C GLY A 50 5.81 -10.24 -4.20
N LYS A 51 5.54 -10.12 -2.89
CA LYS A 51 4.24 -9.71 -2.34
C LYS A 51 4.40 -8.48 -1.45
N ILE A 52 3.37 -7.64 -1.46
CA ILE A 52 3.23 -6.51 -0.55
C ILE A 52 2.24 -6.89 0.53
N TYR A 53 2.63 -6.69 1.79
CA TYR A 53 1.80 -6.94 2.96
C TYR A 53 1.45 -5.59 3.58
N GLN A 54 0.16 -5.33 3.74
CA GLN A 54 -0.38 -4.10 4.31
C GLN A 54 -1.09 -4.45 5.62
N LEU A 55 -0.55 -3.93 6.72
CA LEU A 55 -1.15 -4.03 8.04
C LEU A 55 -2.37 -3.10 8.14
N THR A 56 -3.31 -3.48 9.01
CA THR A 56 -4.47 -2.67 9.40
C THR A 56 -4.43 -2.40 10.89
N TRP A 57 -4.95 -1.25 11.31
CA TRP A 57 -4.88 -0.83 12.71
C TRP A 57 -5.71 -1.70 13.68
N ASP A 58 -7.03 -1.69 13.56
CA ASP A 58 -7.95 -2.30 14.54
C ASP A 58 -8.53 -3.64 14.08
N ASN A 59 -8.46 -3.93 12.78
CA ASN A 59 -9.15 -5.07 12.20
C ASN A 59 -8.38 -6.39 12.33
N HIS A 60 -7.10 -6.36 12.73
CA HIS A 60 -6.23 -7.55 12.80
C HIS A 60 -6.17 -8.34 11.47
N ILE A 61 -6.26 -7.64 10.34
CA ILE A 61 -6.20 -8.21 9.00
C ILE A 61 -4.89 -7.78 8.34
N VAL A 62 -4.29 -8.67 7.55
CA VAL A 62 -3.23 -8.30 6.61
C VAL A 62 -3.75 -8.45 5.20
N TYR A 63 -3.68 -7.36 4.42
CA TYR A 63 -3.93 -7.43 3.00
C TYR A 63 -2.64 -7.81 2.28
N VAL A 64 -2.72 -8.77 1.37
CA VAL A 64 -1.59 -9.23 0.57
C VAL A 64 -1.87 -8.88 -0.88
N TYR A 65 -0.87 -8.33 -1.56
CA TYR A 65 -0.94 -7.98 -2.97
C TYR A 65 0.27 -8.54 -3.70
N ASP A 66 0.09 -8.93 -4.96
CA ASP A 66 1.20 -9.22 -5.85
C ASP A 66 1.95 -7.92 -6.19
N ALA A 67 3.28 -7.89 -5.97
CA ALA A 67 4.06 -6.67 -6.12
C ALA A 67 4.21 -6.20 -7.57
N LYS A 68 4.10 -7.11 -8.55
CA LYS A 68 4.25 -6.79 -9.98
C LYS A 68 2.94 -6.24 -10.56
N THR A 69 1.85 -6.94 -10.29
CA THR A 69 0.53 -6.68 -10.86
C THR A 69 -0.28 -5.71 -10.02
N PHE A 70 0.03 -5.58 -8.73
CA PHE A 70 -0.75 -4.80 -7.76
C PHE A 70 -2.17 -5.35 -7.59
N LYS A 71 -2.38 -6.65 -7.80
CA LYS A 71 -3.66 -7.32 -7.55
C LYS A 71 -3.63 -7.99 -6.18
N LYS A 72 -4.77 -8.00 -5.51
CA LYS A 72 -4.97 -8.74 -4.25
C LYS A 72 -5.00 -10.24 -4.52
#